data_AF-A0A858BV08-F1
#
_entry.id   AF-A0A858BV08-F1
#
_cell.length_a   1.000
_cell.length_b   1.000
_cell.length_c   1.000
_cell.angle_alpha   90.00
_cell.angle_beta   90.00
_cell.angle_gamma   90.00
#
_symmetry.space_group_name_H-M   'P 1'
#
loop_
_entity.id
_entity.type
_entity.pdbx_description
1 polymer ?
#
loop_
_entity_poly.entity_id
_entity_poly.type
_entity_poly.pdbx_seq_one_letter_code
_entity_poly.pdbx_strand_id
1 'polypeptide(L)'
;MLNDKKIIQFSIADIIERKIQFTITNSIFDKIESKKNDEGERLAYNEMLVDIKIMGEDEFVSKYLEVVKKIGIQFEKEEISDEKEIEKMSGYNNAIVSILKLINPIYEYDLD
;
A
#
# COMPACT_ATOMS: atom_id res chain seq x y z
N MET A 1 1.49 12.70 -19.84
CA MET A 1 2.67 13.55 -20.13
C MET A 1 3.88 12.86 -19.55
N LEU A 2 4.93 12.65 -20.33
CA LEU A 2 6.22 12.18 -19.80
C LEU A 2 6.77 13.30 -18.92
N ASN A 3 6.95 13.01 -17.64
CA ASN A 3 7.40 13.98 -16.65
C ASN A 3 8.92 14.06 -16.77
N ASP A 4 9.49 15.20 -17.17
CA ASP A 4 10.95 15.44 -17.34
C ASP A 4 11.73 15.49 -16.00
N LYS A 5 11.13 14.94 -14.95
CA LYS A 5 11.70 14.87 -13.62
C LYS A 5 12.90 13.92 -13.63
N LYS A 6 14.05 14.39 -13.14
CA LYS A 6 15.23 13.52 -12.98
C LYS A 6 14.93 12.44 -11.96
N ILE A 7 15.50 11.24 -12.15
CA ILE A 7 15.31 10.11 -11.21
C ILE A 7 15.67 10.50 -9.77
N ILE A 8 16.72 11.29 -9.58
CA ILE A 8 17.17 11.78 -8.27
C ILE A 8 16.16 12.70 -7.54
N GLN A 9 15.09 13.14 -8.22
CA GLN A 9 14.05 13.98 -7.64
C GLN A 9 12.77 13.20 -7.36
N PHE A 10 12.71 11.91 -7.73
CA PHE A 10 11.51 11.08 -7.56
C PHE A 10 11.25 10.84 -6.07
N SER A 11 10.06 11.21 -5.60
CA SER A 11 9.66 11.04 -4.20
C SER A 11 8.82 9.78 -4.04
N ILE A 12 8.68 9.32 -2.80
CA ILE A 12 7.74 8.24 -2.46
C ILE A 12 6.30 8.64 -2.83
N ALA A 13 5.93 9.92 -2.69
CA ALA A 13 4.61 10.41 -3.13
C ALA A 13 4.39 10.21 -4.64
N ASP A 14 5.41 10.45 -5.48
CA ASP A 14 5.29 10.18 -6.91
C ASP A 14 5.12 8.67 -7.19
N ILE A 15 5.75 7.79 -6.40
CA ILE A 15 5.59 6.33 -6.49
C ILE A 15 4.15 5.93 -6.14
N ILE A 16 3.63 6.45 -5.03
CA ILE A 16 2.25 6.19 -4.57
C ILE A 16 1.25 6.67 -5.62
N GLU A 17 1.41 7.87 -6.18
CA GLU A 17 0.53 8.39 -7.23
C GLU A 17 0.54 7.50 -8.47
N ARG A 18 1.71 6.98 -8.90
CA ARG A 18 1.79 6.02 -10.00
C ARG A 18 1.11 4.69 -9.70
N LYS A 19 1.23 4.19 -8.47
CA LYS A 19 0.53 2.98 -8.01
C LYS A 19 -0.99 3.15 -8.01
N ILE A 20 -1.50 4.31 -7.57
CA ILE A 20 -2.93 4.65 -7.67
C ILE A 20 -3.38 4.72 -9.13
N GLN A 21 -2.61 5.38 -10.00
CA GLN A 21 -2.96 5.45 -11.42
C GLN A 21 -2.97 4.06 -12.06
N PHE A 22 -2.05 3.19 -11.67
CA PHE A 22 -2.02 1.80 -12.14
C PHE A 22 -3.32 1.09 -11.75
N THR A 23 -3.76 1.12 -10.48
CA THR A 23 -5.02 0.44 -10.07
C THR A 23 -6.26 1.00 -10.78
N ILE A 24 -6.24 2.25 -11.24
CA ILE A 24 -7.34 2.85 -12.02
C ILE A 24 -7.30 2.47 -13.50
N THR A 25 -6.11 2.46 -14.10
CA THR A 25 -5.93 2.44 -15.55
C THR A 25 -5.49 1.09 -16.11
N ASN A 26 -5.16 0.13 -15.24
CA ASN A 26 -4.59 -1.14 -15.68
C ASN A 26 -5.53 -1.87 -16.65
N SER A 27 -5.06 -2.01 -17.89
CA SER A 27 -5.74 -2.73 -18.98
C SER A 27 -5.05 -4.07 -19.29
N ILE A 28 -4.05 -4.46 -18.50
CA ILE A 28 -3.22 -5.65 -18.74
C ILE A 28 -3.90 -6.92 -18.20
N PHE A 29 -4.71 -6.81 -17.16
CA PHE A 29 -5.48 -7.93 -16.60
C PHE A 29 -6.96 -7.79 -16.93
N ASP A 30 -7.64 -8.93 -17.17
CA ASP A 30 -9.08 -8.95 -17.46
C ASP A 30 -9.86 -8.29 -16.31
N LYS A 31 -10.56 -7.21 -16.65
CA LYS A 31 -11.15 -6.20 -15.74
C LYS A 31 -12.16 -6.73 -14.71
N ILE A 32 -12.51 -8.02 -14.73
CA ILE A 32 -13.52 -8.61 -13.86
C ILE A 32 -12.89 -9.14 -12.57
N GLU A 33 -11.66 -9.67 -12.63
CA GLU A 33 -10.91 -10.12 -11.45
C GLU A 33 -10.13 -8.97 -10.80
N SER A 34 -9.50 -8.07 -11.59
CA SER A 34 -8.72 -6.96 -11.03
C SER A 34 -9.57 -5.91 -10.29
N LYS A 35 -10.83 -5.70 -10.72
CA LYS A 35 -11.72 -4.71 -10.08
C LYS A 35 -12.14 -5.08 -8.66
N LYS A 36 -12.05 -6.36 -8.29
CA LYS A 36 -12.38 -6.82 -6.93
C LYS A 36 -11.14 -6.84 -6.02
N ASN A 37 -9.95 -7.09 -6.59
CA ASN A 37 -8.72 -7.27 -5.83
C ASN A 37 -7.99 -5.96 -5.46
N ASP A 38 -8.24 -4.86 -6.17
CA ASP A 38 -7.48 -3.61 -5.97
C ASP A 38 -8.10 -2.64 -4.94
N GLU A 39 -9.24 -2.98 -4.31
CA GLU A 39 -9.94 -2.08 -3.37
C GLU A 39 -9.07 -1.75 -2.16
N GLY A 40 -8.44 -2.77 -1.57
CA GLY A 40 -7.54 -2.62 -0.43
C GLY A 40 -6.29 -1.81 -0.77
N GLU A 41 -5.65 -2.13 -1.88
CA GLU A 41 -4.46 -1.41 -2.33
C GLU A 41 -4.75 0.07 -2.57
N ARG A 42 -5.86 0.37 -3.26
CA ARG A 42 -6.26 1.73 -3.56
C ARG A 42 -6.57 2.51 -2.29
N LEU A 43 -7.21 1.88 -1.30
CA LEU A 43 -7.48 2.50 -0.01
C LEU A 43 -6.17 2.86 0.70
N ALA A 44 -5.26 1.90 0.86
CA ALA A 44 -3.96 2.11 1.48
C ALA A 44 -3.16 3.23 0.79
N TYR A 45 -3.04 3.19 -0.54
CA TYR A 45 -2.29 4.19 -1.27
C TYR A 45 -2.88 5.60 -1.16
N ASN A 46 -4.21 5.74 -1.14
CA ASN A 46 -4.82 7.06 -0.96
C ASN A 46 -4.57 7.61 0.44
N GLU A 47 -4.67 6.78 1.48
CA GLU A 47 -4.35 7.18 2.86
C GLU A 47 -2.88 7.57 2.99
N MET A 48 -1.97 6.72 2.48
CA MET A 48 -0.53 6.98 2.50
C MET A 48 -0.17 8.25 1.75
N LEU A 49 -0.86 8.56 0.64
CA LEU A 49 -0.63 9.78 -0.12
C LEU A 49 -1.01 11.04 0.66
N VAL A 50 -2.05 10.97 1.49
CA VAL A 50 -2.45 12.08 2.37
C VAL A 50 -1.43 12.23 3.49
N ASP A 51 -1.09 11.13 4.16
CA ASP A 51 -0.19 11.14 5.31
C ASP A 51 1.22 11.58 4.95
N ILE A 52 1.78 11.09 3.83
CA ILE A 52 3.15 11.44 3.42
C ILE A 52 3.32 12.93 3.08
N LYS A 53 2.22 13.65 2.85
CA LYS A 53 2.23 15.09 2.59
C LYS A 53 2.27 15.92 3.89
N ILE A 54 1.97 15.32 5.04
CA ILE A 54 1.83 16.03 6.32
C ILE A 54 2.68 15.45 7.46
N MET A 55 3.09 14.18 7.39
CA MET A 55 3.85 13.47 8.43
C MET A 55 5.36 13.48 8.15
N GLY A 56 6.15 13.39 9.22
CA GLY A 56 7.57 13.04 9.14
C GLY A 56 7.77 11.55 8.85
N GLU A 57 8.99 11.16 8.43
CA GLU A 57 9.31 9.76 8.09
C GLU A 57 9.05 8.80 9.26
N ASP A 58 9.55 9.10 10.47
CA ASP A 58 9.39 8.25 11.65
C ASP A 58 7.92 8.08 12.05
N GLU A 59 7.13 9.15 11.97
CA GLU A 59 5.69 9.14 12.28
C GLU A 59 4.93 8.29 11.27
N PHE A 60 5.21 8.50 9.98
CA PHE A 60 4.62 7.74 8.88
C PHE A 60 4.92 6.24 9.01
N VAL A 61 6.19 5.89 9.20
CA VAL A 61 6.63 4.50 9.33
C VAL A 61 5.99 3.86 10.56
N SER A 62 6.03 4.52 11.72
CA SER A 62 5.46 3.98 12.96
C SER A 62 3.96 3.71 12.84
N LYS A 63 3.20 4.64 12.26
CA LYS A 63 1.77 4.47 12.00
C LYS A 63 1.50 3.22 11.17
N TYR A 64 2.21 3.07 10.05
CA TYR A 64 1.92 2.01 9.10
C TYR A 64 2.45 0.64 9.55
N LEU A 65 3.52 0.58 10.34
CA LEU A 65 3.94 -0.65 11.03
C LEU A 65 2.90 -1.11 12.04
N GLU A 66 2.32 -0.19 12.83
CA GLU A 66 1.22 -0.56 13.74
C GLU A 66 0.01 -1.12 12.99
N VAL A 67 -0.32 -0.54 11.83
CA VAL A 67 -1.43 -0.99 11.00
C VAL A 67 -1.17 -2.40 10.48
N VAL A 68 0.00 -2.66 9.89
CA VAL A 68 0.41 -4.02 9.42
C VAL A 68 0.32 -5.03 10.56
N LYS A 69 0.84 -4.68 11.75
CA LYS A 69 0.78 -5.55 12.93
C LYS A 69 -0.64 -5.87 13.36
N LYS A 70 -1.54 -4.88 13.37
CA LYS A 70 -2.96 -5.09 13.71
C LYS A 70 -3.64 -6.03 12.72
N ILE A 71 -3.35 -5.88 11.43
CA ILE A 71 -3.89 -6.75 10.38
C ILE A 71 -3.37 -8.19 10.53
N GLY A 72 -2.06 -8.36 10.81
CA GLY A 72 -1.48 -9.67 11.08
C GLY A 72 -2.20 -10.40 12.22
N ILE A 73 -2.42 -9.71 13.34
CA ILE A 73 -3.16 -10.25 14.49
C ILE A 73 -4.59 -10.66 14.12
N GLN A 74 -5.28 -9.86 13.30
CA GLN A 74 -6.65 -10.17 12.84
C GLN A 74 -6.69 -11.44 12.00
N PHE A 75 -5.69 -11.66 11.13
CA PHE A 75 -5.57 -12.88 10.35
C PHE A 75 -5.23 -14.10 11.21
N GLU A 76 -4.27 -13.99 12.13
CA GLU A 76 -3.88 -15.08 13.02
C GLU A 76 -5.03 -15.59 13.89
N LYS A 77 -5.90 -14.67 14.32
CA LYS A 77 -7.05 -14.99 15.16
C LYS A 77 -8.30 -15.39 14.39
N GLU A 78 -8.22 -15.42 13.06
CA GLU A 78 -9.37 -15.66 12.18
C GLU A 78 -10.53 -14.68 12.48
N GLU A 79 -10.22 -13.44 12.89
CA GLU A 79 -11.22 -12.41 13.19
C GLU A 79 -11.95 -11.94 11.91
N ILE A 80 -11.34 -12.20 10.74
CA ILE A 80 -11.90 -11.94 9.42
C ILE A 80 -12.13 -13.28 8.73
N SER A 81 -13.39 -13.62 8.49
CA SER A 81 -13.79 -14.87 7.84
C SER A 81 -14.45 -14.67 6.47
N ASP A 82 -14.80 -13.43 6.11
CA ASP A 82 -15.39 -13.12 4.81
C ASP A 82 -14.29 -13.02 3.74
N GLU A 83 -14.40 -13.82 2.68
CA GLU A 83 -13.39 -13.92 1.62
C GLU A 83 -13.07 -12.55 0.97
N LYS A 84 -14.10 -11.72 0.76
CA LYS A 84 -13.92 -10.39 0.17
C LYS A 84 -13.20 -9.45 1.13
N GLU A 85 -13.49 -9.53 2.42
CA GLU A 85 -12.79 -8.76 3.43
C GLU A 85 -11.32 -9.22 3.59
N ILE A 86 -11.06 -10.53 3.52
CA ILE A 86 -9.71 -11.09 3.51
C ILE A 86 -8.91 -10.57 2.32
N GLU A 87 -9.47 -10.61 1.11
CA GLU A 87 -8.83 -10.08 -0.10
C GLU A 87 -8.52 -8.59 0.03
N LYS A 88 -9.49 -7.81 0.51
CA LYS A 88 -9.33 -6.37 0.73
C LYS A 88 -8.23 -6.07 1.74
N MET A 89 -8.22 -6.74 2.90
CA MET A 89 -7.22 -6.51 3.93
C MET A 89 -5.83 -7.00 3.51
N SER A 90 -5.76 -8.07 2.73
CA SER A 90 -4.52 -8.55 2.12
C SER A 90 -3.93 -7.53 1.15
N GLY A 91 -4.76 -6.99 0.24
CA GLY A 91 -4.33 -5.94 -0.69
C GLY A 91 -3.89 -4.67 0.03
N TYR A 92 -4.64 -4.25 1.06
CA TYR A 92 -4.30 -3.10 1.89
C TYR A 92 -2.94 -3.28 2.60
N ASN A 93 -2.72 -4.44 3.22
CA ASN A 93 -1.46 -4.78 3.88
C ASN A 93 -0.28 -4.80 2.89
N ASN A 94 -0.43 -5.47 1.75
CA ASN A 94 0.59 -5.57 0.72
C ASN A 94 0.97 -4.20 0.16
N ALA A 95 -0.01 -3.31 -0.03
CA ALA A 95 0.24 -1.95 -0.47
C ALA A 95 1.12 -1.18 0.54
N ILE A 96 0.83 -1.29 1.84
CA ILE A 96 1.65 -0.67 2.89
C ILE A 96 3.09 -1.18 2.84
N VAL A 97 3.28 -2.51 2.92
CA VAL A 97 4.61 -3.14 2.89
C VAL A 97 5.38 -2.73 1.62
N SER A 98 4.69 -2.63 0.48
CA SER A 98 5.31 -2.22 -0.79
C SER A 98 5.90 -0.81 -0.77
N ILE A 99 5.39 0.09 0.07
CA ILE A 99 5.91 1.45 0.24
C ILE A 99 6.96 1.48 1.34
N LEU A 100 6.71 0.84 2.49
CA LEU A 100 7.67 0.82 3.59
C LEU A 100 9.02 0.25 3.14
N LYS A 101 9.03 -0.84 2.36
CA LYS A 101 10.29 -1.42 1.86
C LYS A 101 11.11 -0.52 0.94
N LEU A 102 10.50 0.51 0.34
CA LEU A 102 11.20 1.53 -0.45
C LEU A 102 11.88 2.58 0.44
N ILE A 103 11.36 2.80 1.65
CA ILE A 103 11.97 3.66 2.67
C ILE A 103 13.14 2.90 3.30
N ASN A 104 12.90 1.68 3.77
CA ASN A 104 13.94 0.80 4.29
C ASN A 104 13.60 -0.66 3.95
N PRO A 105 14.49 -1.39 3.25
CA PRO A 105 14.26 -2.79 2.88
C PRO A 105 14.00 -3.73 4.06
N ILE A 106 14.38 -3.34 5.29
CA ILE A 106 14.10 -4.13 6.50
C ILE A 106 12.61 -4.42 6.68
N TYR A 107 11.72 -3.52 6.23
CA TYR A 107 10.28 -3.64 6.38
C TYR A 107 9.63 -4.64 5.41
N GLU A 108 10.41 -5.33 4.56
CA GLU A 108 9.93 -6.48 3.79
C GLU A 108 9.85 -7.76 4.64
N TYR A 109 10.57 -7.80 5.77
CA TYR A 109 10.66 -8.95 6.64
C TYR A 109 9.78 -8.76 7.88
N ASP A 110 9.35 -9.88 8.44
CA ASP A 110 8.73 -9.86 9.75
C ASP A 110 9.80 -9.57 10.81
N LEU A 111 9.59 -8.50 11.57
CA LEU A 111 10.52 -8.03 12.60
C LEU A 111 9.88 -8.29 13.95
N ASP A 112 9.85 -9.57 14.33
CA ASP A 112 9.44 -10.04 15.66
C ASP A 112 10.39 -9.55 16.76
#